data_AF-A0A7S3F6P2-F1
#
_entry.id   AF-A0A7S3F6P2-F1
#
_cell.length_a   1.000
_cell.length_b   1.000
_cell.length_c   1.000
_cell.angle_alpha   90.00
_cell.angle_beta   90.00
_cell.angle_gamma   90.00
#
_symmetry.space_group_name_H-M   'P 1'
#
loop_
_entity.id
_entity.type
_entity.pdbx_description
1 polymer ?
#
loop_
_entity_poly.entity_id
_entity_poly.type
_entity_poly.pdbx_seq_one_letter_code
_entity_poly.pdbx_strand_id
1 'polypeptide(L)'
;MELARLAAELAQEHAEGAGSEGPASAADAAPSASDGAQLPPEASSAVLISRENLERVVLERLGLDAAALAEGMAAGASEQAPTPLQYLLGTYRRCLEEERSSERLKDKEYAAELCGTLAYLRELCVSYVGMLCQYPDMFPQPQAAAGAGALQLLDALTGEGRHTTVDQREQLPPGFLEAFCARFAEEGLAEMAAQLFEAMPRQVHPVSILGPFQGPLATLCRLAAMPELAPLLTANAAWSPPYRNGRELELKSIVGAFLRLSPLPDFWMVSAQPSVTESCYPSPSTLSQRDANAAHAQLRNIIGMLHAGLNELLRGLLKKKELRARTVGMLAECVKACHGRSKMRFNEMQEASHGFAFNLAGVLLLLCEPFLDASHSKRDRLDVSYVLGDARGLPFSKLTRLAASTDEMASWVDVRNLDHQEKFKAQQEERERRELEAQGLSAEEAAAVIAARASGDGAGPSTQPAAEKEYSFICECFFLTAEALHLGLIKIISMYNEEMKEAHRRRREMEAAQARQEGAPPDARLEALKAQCDRDMQRRLCFEAALLTPDVLSRALAFYRLMATWLQGLAGGKGDGEPLPVPPPNEYRAMPEHFVEDMAEVLIFVGQLMSYGWLRELGSERLGDFME
;
A
#
# COMPACT_ATOMS: atom_id res chain seq x y z
N MET A 1 -27.33 -20.02 -34.95
CA MET A 1 -27.84 -21.19 -34.19
C MET A 1 -27.43 -21.16 -32.73
N GLU A 2 -26.25 -20.64 -32.35
CA GLU A 2 -25.86 -20.52 -30.93
C GLU A 2 -26.39 -19.26 -30.24
N LEU A 3 -26.59 -18.12 -30.93
CA LEU A 3 -27.46 -17.04 -30.42
C LEU A 3 -28.90 -17.50 -30.20
N ALA A 4 -29.39 -18.43 -31.03
CA ALA A 4 -30.69 -19.06 -30.85
C ALA A 4 -30.67 -20.09 -29.70
N ARG A 5 -29.51 -20.61 -29.31
CA ARG A 5 -29.32 -21.52 -28.19
C ARG A 5 -29.21 -20.74 -26.87
N LEU A 6 -28.50 -19.62 -26.87
CA LEU A 6 -28.43 -18.67 -25.74
C LEU A 6 -29.79 -17.98 -25.55
N ALA A 7 -30.51 -17.65 -26.63
CA ALA A 7 -31.89 -17.18 -26.58
C ALA A 7 -32.89 -18.29 -26.20
N ALA A 8 -32.66 -19.55 -26.59
CA ALA A 8 -33.51 -20.67 -26.19
C ALA A 8 -33.29 -21.08 -24.72
N GLU A 9 -32.05 -21.03 -24.22
CA GLU A 9 -31.73 -21.22 -22.80
C GLU A 9 -32.36 -20.09 -21.96
N LEU A 10 -32.27 -18.83 -22.41
CA LEU A 10 -32.93 -17.69 -21.77
C LEU A 10 -34.47 -17.70 -21.90
N ALA A 11 -35.03 -18.34 -22.93
CA ALA A 11 -36.48 -18.43 -23.16
C ALA A 11 -37.14 -19.66 -22.51
N GLN A 12 -36.42 -20.78 -22.34
CA GLN A 12 -36.94 -21.96 -21.65
C GLN A 12 -37.22 -21.69 -20.17
N GLU A 13 -36.39 -20.88 -19.51
CA GLU A 13 -36.56 -20.52 -18.10
C GLU A 13 -37.77 -19.58 -17.85
N HIS A 14 -38.16 -18.79 -18.86
CA HIS A 14 -39.31 -17.88 -18.77
C HIS A 14 -40.67 -18.60 -18.77
N ALA A 15 -40.70 -19.87 -19.20
CA ALA A 15 -41.91 -20.70 -19.25
C ALA A 15 -42.18 -21.46 -17.94
N GLU A 16 -41.17 -21.67 -17.09
CA GLU A 16 -41.31 -22.48 -15.86
C GLU A 16 -41.71 -21.65 -14.62
N GLY A 17 -41.47 -20.34 -14.61
CA GLY A 17 -41.87 -19.44 -13.50
C GLY A 17 -43.36 -19.04 -13.46
N ALA A 18 -44.17 -19.47 -14.43
CA ALA A 18 -45.57 -19.06 -14.56
C ALA A 18 -46.60 -20.10 -14.06
N GLY A 19 -46.21 -21.09 -13.25
CA GLY A 19 -47.14 -22.13 -12.81
C GLY A 19 -46.82 -22.77 -11.46
N SER A 20 -47.26 -22.16 -10.36
CA SER A 20 -47.64 -22.94 -9.17
C SER A 20 -48.72 -22.25 -8.31
N GLU A 21 -49.99 -22.52 -8.61
CA GLU A 21 -51.00 -22.67 -7.57
C GLU A 21 -51.44 -24.13 -7.53
N GLY A 22 -51.20 -24.77 -6.39
CA GLY A 22 -51.45 -26.20 -6.17
C GLY A 22 -52.93 -26.54 -5.96
N PRO A 23 -53.26 -27.85 -5.89
CA PRO A 23 -54.63 -28.32 -5.95
C PRO A 23 -55.28 -28.40 -4.56
N ALA A 24 -56.54 -27.96 -4.45
CA ALA A 24 -57.42 -28.29 -3.34
C ALA A 24 -58.76 -28.85 -3.85
N SER A 25 -59.06 -30.05 -3.40
CA SER A 25 -60.28 -30.84 -3.62
C SER A 25 -61.51 -30.21 -2.97
N ALA A 26 -62.66 -30.17 -3.67
CA ALA A 26 -63.97 -30.60 -3.14
C ALA A 26 -65.09 -30.55 -4.21
N ALA A 27 -65.69 -31.72 -4.44
CA ALA A 27 -67.09 -32.06 -4.73
C ALA A 27 -68.13 -30.93 -5.00
N ASP A 28 -68.83 -31.00 -6.14
CA ASP A 28 -70.16 -31.63 -6.30
C ASP A 28 -71.13 -30.88 -7.28
N ALA A 29 -71.83 -31.70 -8.06
CA ALA A 29 -73.15 -31.54 -8.69
C ALA A 29 -73.44 -30.55 -9.86
N ALA A 30 -73.47 -31.15 -11.06
CA ALA A 30 -74.61 -31.19 -12.02
C ALA A 30 -74.76 -30.07 -13.10
N PRO A 31 -75.55 -30.26 -14.17
CA PRO A 31 -75.08 -30.94 -15.38
C PRO A 31 -75.39 -30.20 -16.71
N SER A 32 -74.83 -30.77 -17.78
CA SER A 32 -75.39 -30.92 -19.15
C SER A 32 -75.24 -29.81 -20.20
N ALA A 33 -74.70 -30.27 -21.35
CA ALA A 33 -74.98 -29.89 -22.74
C ALA A 33 -74.57 -28.48 -23.19
N SER A 34 -74.05 -28.23 -24.40
CA SER A 34 -73.51 -29.00 -25.52
C SER A 34 -73.09 -27.93 -26.53
N ASP A 35 -72.06 -28.23 -27.33
CA ASP A 35 -71.76 -27.61 -28.63
C ASP A 35 -71.25 -26.16 -28.67
N GLY A 36 -69.93 -26.05 -28.80
CA GLY A 36 -69.35 -25.73 -30.11
C GLY A 36 -69.49 -24.29 -30.61
N ALA A 37 -68.55 -23.43 -30.21
CA ALA A 37 -68.12 -22.29 -31.03
C ALA A 37 -66.60 -22.11 -30.90
N GLN A 38 -65.90 -22.27 -32.02
CA GLN A 38 -64.48 -21.97 -32.17
C GLN A 38 -64.21 -20.48 -31.94
N LEU A 39 -63.14 -20.18 -31.19
CA LEU A 39 -62.38 -18.93 -31.22
C LEU A 39 -60.92 -19.28 -31.59
N PRO A 40 -60.20 -18.38 -32.30
CA PRO A 40 -59.00 -18.71 -33.06
C PRO A 40 -57.76 -18.92 -32.19
N PRO A 41 -56.71 -19.60 -32.70
CA PRO A 41 -55.54 -19.95 -31.91
C PRO A 41 -54.67 -18.71 -31.67
N GLU A 42 -54.44 -18.37 -30.41
CA GLU A 42 -53.40 -17.42 -30.02
C GLU A 42 -52.03 -17.98 -30.38
N ALA A 43 -51.34 -17.27 -31.28
CA ALA A 43 -49.97 -17.56 -31.65
C ALA A 43 -49.03 -17.09 -30.52
N SER A 44 -48.44 -18.04 -29.79
CA SER A 44 -47.23 -17.82 -29.03
C SER A 44 -46.07 -17.53 -30.00
N SER A 45 -45.85 -16.26 -30.33
CA SER A 45 -44.64 -15.85 -31.05
C SER A 45 -43.50 -15.74 -30.03
N ALA A 46 -42.61 -16.73 -30.02
CA ALA A 46 -41.36 -16.64 -29.26
C ALA A 46 -40.63 -15.36 -29.67
N VAL A 47 -40.40 -14.46 -28.70
CA VAL A 47 -39.63 -13.22 -28.94
C VAL A 47 -38.20 -13.64 -29.23
N LEU A 48 -37.79 -13.52 -30.50
CA LEU A 48 -36.41 -13.77 -30.90
C LEU A 48 -35.52 -12.63 -30.37
N ILE A 49 -34.47 -12.97 -29.62
CA ILE A 49 -33.47 -11.99 -29.18
C ILE A 49 -32.70 -11.50 -30.41
N SER A 50 -32.67 -10.20 -30.62
CA SER A 50 -31.94 -9.52 -31.70
C SER A 50 -31.18 -8.34 -31.12
N ARG A 51 -30.24 -7.78 -31.89
CA ARG A 51 -29.50 -6.57 -31.47
C ARG A 51 -30.43 -5.40 -31.10
N GLU A 52 -31.60 -5.33 -31.73
CA GLU A 52 -32.57 -4.23 -31.56
C GLU A 52 -33.36 -4.30 -30.25
N ASN A 53 -33.53 -5.48 -29.66
CA ASN A 53 -34.28 -5.66 -28.40
C ASN A 53 -33.39 -6.01 -27.20
N LEU A 54 -32.07 -6.11 -27.41
CA LEU A 54 -31.11 -6.59 -26.44
C LEU A 54 -31.03 -5.73 -25.17
N GLU A 55 -31.08 -4.40 -25.30
CA GLU A 55 -31.12 -3.49 -24.16
C GLU A 55 -32.38 -3.69 -23.31
N ARG A 56 -33.53 -3.84 -23.96
CA ARG A 56 -34.80 -4.09 -23.29
C ARG A 56 -34.77 -5.41 -22.52
N VAL A 57 -34.19 -6.46 -23.10
CA VAL A 57 -34.02 -7.76 -22.43
C VAL A 57 -33.15 -7.62 -21.19
N VAL A 58 -32.02 -6.89 -21.27
CA VAL A 58 -31.15 -6.64 -20.11
C VAL A 58 -31.91 -5.89 -19.01
N LEU A 59 -32.65 -4.84 -19.37
CA LEU A 59 -33.42 -4.05 -18.41
C LEU A 59 -34.55 -4.86 -17.75
N GLU A 60 -35.29 -5.66 -18.51
CA GLU A 60 -36.33 -6.55 -17.97
C GLU A 60 -35.74 -7.56 -16.98
N ARG A 61 -34.54 -8.09 -17.25
CA ARG A 61 -33.82 -8.99 -16.33
C ARG A 61 -33.33 -8.28 -15.06
N LEU A 62 -32.83 -7.06 -15.19
CA LEU A 62 -32.40 -6.24 -14.03
C LEU A 62 -33.59 -5.78 -13.16
N GLY A 63 -34.81 -5.77 -13.71
CA GLY A 63 -36.03 -5.46 -12.98
C GLY A 63 -36.63 -6.62 -12.18
N LEU A 64 -36.08 -7.84 -12.33
CA LEU A 64 -36.51 -9.01 -11.56
C LEU A 64 -36.09 -8.88 -10.08
N ASP A 65 -36.85 -9.52 -9.19
CA ASP A 65 -36.39 -9.68 -7.81
C ASP A 65 -35.23 -10.68 -7.73
N ALA A 66 -34.56 -10.71 -6.57
CA ALA A 66 -33.35 -11.52 -6.42
C ALA A 66 -33.61 -13.03 -6.56
N ALA A 67 -34.83 -13.51 -6.28
CA ALA A 67 -35.19 -14.92 -6.42
C ALA A 67 -35.38 -15.29 -7.89
N ALA A 68 -36.16 -14.50 -8.64
CA ALA A 68 -36.35 -14.65 -10.08
C ALA A 68 -35.05 -14.45 -10.88
N LEU A 69 -34.16 -13.57 -10.40
CA LEU A 69 -32.81 -13.43 -10.98
C LEU A 69 -31.95 -14.68 -10.74
N ALA A 70 -32.13 -15.36 -9.60
CA ALA A 70 -31.42 -16.62 -9.31
C ALA A 70 -31.90 -17.78 -10.18
N GLU A 71 -33.20 -17.89 -10.41
CA GLU A 71 -33.80 -18.92 -11.28
C GLU A 71 -33.27 -18.82 -12.72
N GLY A 72 -33.03 -17.59 -13.21
CA GLY A 72 -32.45 -17.34 -14.54
C GLY A 72 -30.92 -17.51 -14.64
N MET A 73 -30.25 -17.91 -13.56
CA MET A 73 -28.82 -18.21 -13.54
C MET A 73 -28.61 -19.71 -13.27
N ALA A 74 -28.89 -20.55 -14.27
CA ALA A 74 -28.87 -22.01 -14.17
C ALA A 74 -27.66 -22.62 -13.44
N ALA A 75 -27.97 -23.52 -12.49
CA ALA A 75 -27.15 -24.57 -11.86
C ALA A 75 -25.81 -24.15 -11.21
N GLY A 76 -25.92 -23.48 -10.06
CA GLY A 76 -24.82 -23.30 -9.12
C GLY A 76 -25.23 -22.39 -7.97
N ALA A 77 -26.32 -22.73 -7.27
CA ALA A 77 -26.85 -21.89 -6.21
C ALA A 77 -25.82 -21.78 -5.06
N SER A 78 -25.15 -20.63 -5.00
CA SER A 78 -24.70 -20.07 -3.73
C SER A 78 -25.92 -19.93 -2.82
N GLU A 79 -25.76 -20.14 -1.50
CA GLU A 79 -26.88 -20.08 -0.53
C GLU A 79 -27.56 -18.69 -0.47
N GLN A 80 -27.00 -17.67 -1.10
CA GLN A 80 -27.51 -16.30 -1.11
C GLN A 80 -27.98 -15.87 -2.50
N ALA A 81 -29.03 -15.04 -2.52
CA ALA A 81 -29.63 -14.53 -3.74
C ALA A 81 -28.67 -13.61 -4.51
N PRO A 82 -28.58 -13.73 -5.84
CA PRO A 82 -27.64 -12.97 -6.65
C PRO A 82 -28.01 -11.49 -6.77
N THR A 83 -26.98 -10.68 -7.02
CA THR A 83 -27.10 -9.24 -7.25
C THR A 83 -27.17 -8.91 -8.74
N PRO A 84 -27.76 -7.76 -9.11
CA PRO A 84 -27.69 -7.23 -10.48
C PRO A 84 -26.24 -7.09 -10.98
N LEU A 85 -25.30 -6.71 -10.10
CA LEU A 85 -23.88 -6.65 -10.44
C LEU A 85 -23.35 -8.02 -10.91
N GLN A 86 -23.61 -9.08 -10.14
CA GLN A 86 -23.15 -10.44 -10.49
C GLN A 86 -23.72 -10.91 -11.82
N TYR A 87 -25.00 -10.63 -12.07
CA TYR A 87 -25.63 -10.93 -13.36
C TYR A 87 -24.92 -10.21 -14.53
N LEU A 88 -24.62 -8.92 -14.38
CA LEU A 88 -23.96 -8.11 -15.40
C LEU A 88 -22.51 -8.57 -15.65
N LEU A 89 -21.74 -8.84 -14.60
CA LEU A 89 -20.37 -9.35 -14.72
C LEU A 89 -20.34 -10.76 -15.34
N GLY A 90 -21.29 -11.62 -14.95
CA GLY A 90 -21.48 -12.95 -15.54
C GLY A 90 -21.82 -12.87 -17.03
N THR A 91 -22.71 -11.95 -17.40
CA THR A 91 -23.08 -11.71 -18.80
C THR A 91 -21.89 -11.21 -19.61
N TYR A 92 -21.13 -10.23 -19.08
CA TYR A 92 -19.92 -9.73 -19.72
C TYR A 92 -18.90 -10.86 -19.96
N ARG A 93 -18.71 -11.76 -18.99
CA ARG A 93 -17.79 -12.90 -19.13
C ARG A 93 -18.24 -13.88 -20.21
N ARG A 94 -19.53 -14.24 -20.22
CA ARG A 94 -20.10 -15.10 -21.26
C ARG A 94 -19.93 -14.48 -22.66
N CYS A 95 -20.07 -13.16 -22.80
CA CYS A 95 -19.78 -12.48 -24.06
C CYS A 95 -18.33 -12.69 -24.52
N LEU A 96 -17.34 -12.58 -23.62
CA LEU A 96 -15.93 -12.81 -23.97
C LEU A 96 -15.64 -14.27 -24.36
N GLU A 97 -16.27 -15.23 -23.67
CA GLU A 97 -16.14 -16.65 -23.97
C GLU A 97 -16.73 -16.97 -25.36
N GLU A 98 -17.88 -16.38 -25.67
CA GLU A 98 -18.56 -16.56 -26.94
C GLU A 98 -17.83 -15.86 -28.10
N GLU A 99 -17.28 -14.66 -27.88
CA GLU A 99 -16.40 -13.98 -28.85
C GLU A 99 -15.20 -14.87 -29.21
N ARG A 100 -14.56 -15.51 -28.23
CA ARG A 100 -13.44 -16.44 -28.49
C ARG A 100 -13.89 -17.69 -29.24
N SER A 101 -15.08 -18.21 -28.94
CA SER A 101 -15.65 -19.36 -29.65
C SER A 101 -15.99 -19.01 -31.09
N SER A 102 -16.44 -17.78 -31.35
CA SER A 102 -16.82 -17.30 -32.67
C SER A 102 -15.66 -17.27 -33.67
N GLU A 103 -14.41 -17.16 -33.22
CA GLU A 103 -13.22 -17.21 -34.09
C GLU A 103 -13.12 -18.51 -34.89
N ARG A 104 -13.66 -19.59 -34.32
CA ARG A 104 -13.67 -20.95 -34.91
C ARG A 104 -14.82 -21.15 -35.90
N LEU A 105 -15.74 -20.19 -36.03
CA LEU A 105 -16.83 -20.27 -37.00
C LEU A 105 -16.28 -20.20 -38.43
N LYS A 106 -16.87 -21.04 -39.29
CA LYS A 106 -16.55 -21.12 -40.72
C LYS A 106 -17.10 -19.90 -41.47
N ASP A 107 -18.29 -19.45 -41.08
CA ASP A 107 -18.93 -18.26 -41.62
C ASP A 107 -18.35 -17.01 -40.94
N LYS A 108 -17.52 -16.27 -41.68
CA LYS A 108 -16.82 -15.09 -41.16
C LYS A 108 -17.70 -13.86 -41.09
N GLU A 109 -18.73 -13.78 -41.91
CA GLU A 109 -19.65 -12.65 -41.92
C GLU A 109 -20.59 -12.73 -40.71
N TYR A 110 -21.15 -13.92 -40.46
CA TYR A 110 -21.94 -14.19 -39.26
C TYR A 110 -21.10 -14.04 -37.97
N ALA A 111 -19.85 -14.51 -37.98
CA ALA A 111 -18.96 -14.34 -36.83
C ALA A 111 -18.71 -12.85 -36.51
N ALA A 112 -18.52 -12.01 -37.54
CA ALA A 112 -18.33 -10.57 -37.35
C ALA A 112 -19.60 -9.88 -36.79
N GLU A 113 -20.78 -10.25 -37.29
CA GLU A 113 -22.06 -9.73 -36.77
C GLU A 113 -22.32 -10.14 -35.31
N LEU A 114 -22.03 -11.41 -34.99
CA LEU A 114 -22.08 -11.94 -33.63
C LEU A 114 -21.15 -11.16 -32.70
N CYS A 115 -19.87 -10.99 -33.08
CA CYS A 115 -18.91 -10.20 -32.32
C CYS A 115 -19.38 -8.76 -32.11
N GLY A 116 -19.95 -8.11 -33.15
CA GLY A 116 -20.50 -6.76 -33.03
C GLY A 116 -21.67 -6.67 -32.04
N THR A 117 -22.51 -7.71 -31.98
CA THR A 117 -23.63 -7.79 -31.04
C THR A 117 -23.16 -8.06 -29.61
N LEU A 118 -22.18 -8.95 -29.43
CA LEU A 118 -21.58 -9.26 -28.13
C LEU A 118 -20.82 -8.05 -27.56
N ALA A 119 -20.12 -7.31 -28.41
CA ALA A 119 -19.46 -6.06 -28.01
C ALA A 119 -20.47 -5.01 -27.51
N TYR A 120 -21.60 -4.84 -28.21
CA TYR A 120 -22.67 -3.96 -27.77
C TYR A 120 -23.28 -4.39 -26.43
N LEU A 121 -23.50 -5.69 -26.23
CA LEU A 121 -23.96 -6.22 -24.94
C LEU A 121 -22.96 -5.93 -23.80
N ARG A 122 -21.66 -6.02 -24.06
CA ARG A 122 -20.61 -5.67 -23.09
C ARG A 122 -20.64 -4.19 -22.73
N GLU A 123 -20.83 -3.30 -23.70
CA GLU A 123 -21.00 -1.85 -23.46
C GLU A 123 -22.22 -1.53 -22.60
N LEU A 124 -23.34 -2.22 -22.85
CA LEU A 124 -24.53 -2.13 -22.00
C LEU A 124 -24.26 -2.62 -20.58
N CYS A 125 -23.58 -3.77 -20.43
CA CYS A 125 -23.22 -4.30 -19.11
C CYS A 125 -22.40 -3.28 -18.31
N VAL A 126 -21.37 -2.69 -18.93
CA VAL A 126 -20.55 -1.63 -18.31
C VAL A 126 -21.41 -0.44 -17.90
N SER A 127 -22.29 0.03 -18.79
CA SER A 127 -23.16 1.19 -18.55
C SER A 127 -24.13 0.94 -17.39
N TYR A 128 -24.77 -0.23 -17.35
CA TYR A 128 -25.69 -0.60 -16.27
C TYR A 128 -24.98 -0.82 -14.93
N VAL A 129 -23.73 -1.33 -14.92
CA VAL A 129 -22.93 -1.38 -13.69
C VAL A 129 -22.64 0.04 -13.19
N GLY A 130 -22.24 0.97 -14.05
CA GLY A 130 -21.96 2.34 -13.60
C GLY A 130 -23.22 3.07 -13.13
N MET A 131 -24.36 2.85 -13.77
CA MET A 131 -25.63 3.37 -13.25
C MET A 131 -25.97 2.76 -11.89
N LEU A 132 -25.74 1.45 -11.67
CA LEU A 132 -25.94 0.81 -10.36
C LEU A 132 -25.00 1.40 -9.29
N CYS A 133 -23.76 1.72 -9.67
CA CYS A 133 -22.81 2.36 -8.76
C CYS A 133 -23.22 3.79 -8.37
N GLN A 134 -23.83 4.55 -9.29
CA GLN A 134 -24.31 5.92 -9.06
C GLN A 134 -25.68 5.96 -8.35
N TYR A 135 -26.54 4.99 -8.67
CA TYR A 135 -27.92 4.89 -8.18
C TYR A 135 -28.16 3.49 -7.59
N PRO A 136 -27.77 3.25 -6.32
CA PRO A 136 -27.83 1.92 -5.70
C PRO A 136 -29.24 1.32 -5.62
N ASP A 137 -30.27 2.14 -5.60
CA ASP A 137 -31.68 1.73 -5.47
C ASP A 137 -32.40 1.59 -6.83
N MET A 138 -31.68 1.70 -7.94
CA MET A 138 -32.26 1.63 -9.29
C MET A 138 -32.80 0.24 -9.64
N PHE A 139 -32.18 -0.83 -9.12
CA PHE A 139 -32.60 -2.22 -9.35
C PHE A 139 -32.97 -2.89 -8.03
N PRO A 140 -33.88 -3.89 -8.03
CA PRO A 140 -34.15 -4.70 -6.85
C PRO A 140 -32.88 -5.46 -6.42
N GLN A 141 -32.55 -5.39 -5.13
CA GLN A 141 -31.34 -6.01 -4.59
C GLN A 141 -31.59 -6.73 -3.26
N PRO A 142 -30.79 -7.77 -2.93
CA PRO A 142 -30.75 -8.34 -1.60
C PRO A 142 -30.40 -7.28 -0.54
N GLN A 143 -30.88 -7.47 0.69
CA GLN A 143 -30.65 -6.53 1.80
C GLN A 143 -29.15 -6.27 2.07
N ALA A 144 -28.28 -7.25 1.81
CA ALA A 144 -26.82 -7.11 1.99
C ALA A 144 -26.17 -6.14 0.97
N ALA A 145 -26.76 -6.02 -0.22
CA ALA A 145 -26.28 -5.20 -1.32
C ALA A 145 -27.01 -3.84 -1.42
N ALA A 146 -28.13 -3.69 -0.72
CA ALA A 146 -28.93 -2.47 -0.68
C ALA A 146 -28.08 -1.27 -0.23
N GLY A 147 -28.07 -0.20 -1.04
CA GLY A 147 -27.27 1.00 -0.78
C GLY A 147 -25.76 0.86 -0.94
N ALA A 148 -25.23 -0.32 -1.28
CA ALA A 148 -23.79 -0.54 -1.37
C ALA A 148 -23.15 0.15 -2.60
N GLY A 149 -23.91 0.30 -3.70
CA GLY A 149 -23.47 1.04 -4.89
C GLY A 149 -22.11 0.58 -5.41
N ALA A 150 -21.15 1.51 -5.50
CA ALA A 150 -19.77 1.22 -5.92
C ALA A 150 -19.05 0.21 -5.02
N LEU A 151 -19.44 0.03 -3.76
CA LEU A 151 -18.79 -0.95 -2.86
C LEU A 151 -18.99 -2.39 -3.31
N GLN A 152 -20.05 -2.70 -4.07
CA GLN A 152 -20.21 -4.03 -4.66
C GLN A 152 -19.12 -4.32 -5.72
N LEU A 153 -18.67 -3.28 -6.44
CA LEU A 153 -17.54 -3.39 -7.36
C LEU A 153 -16.24 -3.65 -6.59
N LEU A 154 -16.12 -3.10 -5.38
CA LEU A 154 -14.97 -3.36 -4.51
C LEU A 154 -14.89 -4.83 -4.11
N ASP A 155 -16.01 -5.44 -3.74
CA ASP A 155 -16.09 -6.86 -3.38
C ASP A 155 -15.65 -7.76 -4.54
N ALA A 156 -16.08 -7.45 -5.77
CA ALA A 156 -15.66 -8.14 -6.98
C ALA A 156 -14.16 -7.92 -7.31
N LEU A 157 -13.57 -6.81 -6.86
CA LEU A 157 -12.16 -6.47 -7.04
C LEU A 157 -11.25 -7.13 -6.00
N THR A 158 -11.68 -7.23 -4.74
CA THR A 158 -10.91 -7.81 -3.64
C THR A 158 -11.12 -9.31 -3.52
N GLY A 159 -12.23 -9.82 -4.06
CA GLY A 159 -12.68 -11.19 -3.83
C GLY A 159 -13.21 -11.41 -2.41
N GLU A 160 -13.62 -10.34 -1.71
CA GLU A 160 -14.27 -10.43 -0.40
C GLU A 160 -15.78 -10.21 -0.54
N GLY A 161 -16.59 -11.21 -0.19
CA GLY A 161 -18.04 -11.13 -0.33
C GLY A 161 -18.75 -10.45 0.83
N ARG A 162 -18.63 -9.13 0.94
CA ARG A 162 -19.28 -8.35 2.02
C ARG A 162 -20.71 -7.96 1.67
N HIS A 163 -20.94 -7.55 0.44
CA HIS A 163 -22.20 -7.11 -0.15
C HIS A 163 -22.65 -8.04 -1.28
N THR A 164 -21.74 -8.77 -1.91
CA THR A 164 -22.03 -9.82 -2.90
C THR A 164 -21.55 -11.17 -2.40
N THR A 165 -22.10 -12.28 -2.92
CA THR A 165 -21.35 -13.56 -2.81
C THR A 165 -20.06 -13.42 -3.60
N VAL A 166 -19.03 -14.17 -3.21
CA VAL A 166 -17.81 -14.28 -4.02
C VAL A 166 -17.54 -15.75 -4.27
N ASP A 167 -18.01 -16.21 -5.42
CA ASP A 167 -17.48 -17.39 -6.07
C ASP A 167 -16.22 -17.02 -6.90
N GLN A 168 -15.30 -17.95 -7.13
CA GLN A 168 -14.12 -17.68 -8.00
C GLN A 168 -14.53 -17.25 -9.43
N ARG A 169 -15.75 -17.61 -9.84
CA ARG A 169 -16.39 -17.20 -11.09
C ARG A 169 -16.96 -15.77 -11.05
N GLU A 170 -16.83 -15.05 -9.94
CA GLU A 170 -17.42 -13.72 -9.72
C GLU A 170 -16.35 -12.61 -9.65
N GLN A 171 -15.07 -12.95 -9.79
CA GLN A 171 -13.98 -11.97 -9.96
C GLN A 171 -14.20 -11.11 -11.21
N LEU A 172 -13.76 -9.86 -11.16
CA LEU A 172 -13.93 -8.91 -12.27
C LEU A 172 -13.43 -9.49 -13.62
N PRO A 173 -14.26 -9.55 -14.67
CA PRO A 173 -13.83 -10.06 -15.98
C PRO A 173 -12.65 -9.25 -16.56
N PRO A 174 -11.78 -9.87 -17.37
CA PRO A 174 -10.64 -9.18 -17.98
C PRO A 174 -11.14 -8.07 -18.92
N GLY A 175 -10.48 -6.90 -18.88
CA GLY A 175 -10.85 -5.74 -19.68
C GLY A 175 -12.08 -4.97 -19.17
N PHE A 176 -12.81 -5.49 -18.18
CA PHE A 176 -14.02 -4.82 -17.68
C PHE A 176 -13.69 -3.48 -16.99
N LEU A 177 -12.67 -3.45 -16.12
CA LEU A 177 -12.32 -2.23 -15.38
C LEU A 177 -11.83 -1.14 -16.32
N GLU A 178 -11.09 -1.51 -17.35
CA GLU A 178 -10.59 -0.65 -18.40
C GLU A 178 -11.75 -0.03 -19.19
N ALA A 179 -12.71 -0.86 -19.64
CA ALA A 179 -13.91 -0.39 -20.31
C ALA A 179 -14.78 0.51 -19.41
N PHE A 180 -14.89 0.16 -18.13
CA PHE A 180 -15.62 0.93 -17.13
C PHE A 180 -15.00 2.32 -16.92
N CYS A 181 -13.69 2.39 -16.71
CA CYS A 181 -13.00 3.67 -16.54
C CYS A 181 -13.12 4.53 -17.81
N ALA A 182 -12.95 3.94 -18.99
CA ALA A 182 -13.09 4.65 -20.25
C ALA A 182 -14.51 5.21 -20.47
N ARG A 183 -15.55 4.42 -20.14
CA ARG A 183 -16.95 4.83 -20.30
C ARG A 183 -17.35 5.97 -19.37
N PHE A 184 -16.87 5.94 -18.12
CA PHE A 184 -17.29 6.85 -17.06
C PHE A 184 -16.30 7.97 -16.75
N ALA A 185 -15.20 8.08 -17.50
CA ALA A 185 -14.14 9.08 -17.26
C ALA A 185 -14.69 10.50 -16.99
N GLU A 186 -15.73 10.90 -17.72
CA GLU A 186 -16.40 12.21 -17.60
C GLU A 186 -17.82 12.12 -16.98
N GLU A 187 -18.24 10.94 -16.52
CA GLU A 187 -19.61 10.64 -16.05
C GLU A 187 -19.59 10.03 -14.64
N GLY A 188 -19.05 10.75 -13.66
CA GLY A 188 -19.15 10.38 -12.24
C GLY A 188 -18.13 9.34 -11.75
N LEU A 189 -17.08 9.03 -12.55
CA LEU A 189 -16.01 8.11 -12.13
C LEU A 189 -15.27 8.60 -10.88
N ALA A 190 -15.12 9.92 -10.69
CA ALA A 190 -14.43 10.49 -9.54
C ALA A 190 -15.12 10.13 -8.21
N GLU A 191 -16.43 10.28 -8.14
CA GLU A 191 -17.25 9.99 -6.97
C GLU A 191 -17.30 8.48 -6.68
N MET A 192 -17.42 7.66 -7.73
CA MET A 192 -17.35 6.20 -7.59
C MET A 192 -15.98 5.75 -7.09
N ALA A 193 -14.90 6.25 -7.69
CA ALA A 193 -13.53 5.91 -7.31
C ALA A 193 -13.20 6.36 -5.87
N ALA A 194 -13.66 7.54 -5.45
CA ALA A 194 -13.47 8.02 -4.08
C ALA A 194 -14.06 7.07 -3.04
N GLN A 195 -15.26 6.53 -3.29
CA GLN A 195 -15.89 5.53 -2.41
C GLN A 195 -15.04 4.25 -2.31
N LEU A 196 -14.49 3.78 -3.44
CA LEU A 196 -13.59 2.62 -3.46
C LEU A 196 -12.33 2.90 -2.63
N PHE A 197 -11.65 4.02 -2.86
CA PHE A 197 -10.41 4.36 -2.16
C PHE A 197 -10.61 4.50 -0.65
N GLU A 198 -11.70 5.12 -0.21
CA GLU A 198 -11.98 5.37 1.20
C GLU A 198 -12.51 4.13 1.95
N ALA A 199 -13.06 3.16 1.23
CA ALA A 199 -13.47 1.89 1.81
C ALA A 199 -12.27 0.98 2.14
N MET A 200 -11.17 1.09 1.39
CA MET A 200 -10.00 0.22 1.52
C MET A 200 -9.34 0.25 2.91
N PRO A 201 -9.02 1.43 3.49
CA PRO A 201 -8.57 1.53 4.87
C PRO A 201 -9.50 0.85 5.88
N ARG A 202 -10.82 0.98 5.68
CA ARG A 202 -11.82 0.41 6.59
C ARG A 202 -11.79 -1.12 6.60
N GLN A 203 -11.41 -1.75 5.49
CA GLN A 203 -11.22 -3.20 5.41
C GLN A 203 -10.00 -3.67 6.21
N VAL A 204 -8.97 -2.83 6.30
CA VAL A 204 -7.67 -3.15 6.92
C VAL A 204 -7.62 -2.77 8.41
N HIS A 205 -8.41 -1.79 8.85
CA HIS A 205 -8.40 -1.34 10.25
C HIS A 205 -8.60 -2.42 11.32
N PRO A 206 -9.49 -3.41 11.16
CA PRO A 206 -9.73 -4.43 12.19
C PRO A 206 -8.78 -5.63 12.10
N VAL A 207 -7.90 -5.69 11.09
CA VAL A 207 -7.05 -6.87 10.87
C VAL A 207 -5.65 -6.65 11.40
N SER A 208 -5.02 -7.74 11.87
CA SER A 208 -3.59 -7.73 12.16
C SER A 208 -2.78 -7.98 10.88
N ILE A 209 -1.45 -7.96 10.97
CA ILE A 209 -0.59 -8.34 9.84
C ILE A 209 -0.83 -9.80 9.38
N LEU A 210 -1.40 -10.67 10.22
CA LEU A 210 -1.75 -12.04 9.84
C LEU A 210 -3.10 -12.13 9.10
N GLY A 211 -3.88 -11.04 9.06
CA GLY A 211 -5.18 -11.00 8.42
C GLY A 211 -5.12 -10.76 6.91
N PRO A 212 -6.29 -10.71 6.24
CA PRO A 212 -6.41 -10.66 4.78
C PRO A 212 -6.17 -9.26 4.20
N PHE A 213 -5.01 -8.64 4.44
CA PHE A 213 -4.70 -7.32 3.89
C PHE A 213 -4.23 -7.36 2.42
N GLN A 214 -3.86 -8.55 1.91
CA GLN A 214 -3.23 -8.71 0.59
C GLN A 214 -4.21 -8.39 -0.54
N GLY A 215 -5.47 -8.82 -0.43
CA GLY A 215 -6.52 -8.51 -1.40
C GLY A 215 -6.72 -7.00 -1.54
N PRO A 216 -7.00 -6.27 -0.45
CA PRO A 216 -7.06 -4.81 -0.48
C PRO A 216 -5.78 -4.17 -1.04
N LEU A 217 -4.59 -4.59 -0.61
CA LEU A 217 -3.36 -3.97 -1.13
C LEU A 217 -3.19 -4.19 -2.65
N ALA A 218 -3.47 -5.39 -3.14
CA ALA A 218 -3.41 -5.72 -4.57
C ALA A 218 -4.44 -4.94 -5.40
N THR A 219 -5.67 -4.80 -4.89
CA THR A 219 -6.70 -3.96 -5.53
C THR A 219 -6.25 -2.51 -5.58
N LEU A 220 -5.66 -1.95 -4.52
CA LEU A 220 -5.13 -0.59 -4.54
C LEU A 220 -4.01 -0.41 -5.58
N CYS A 221 -3.10 -1.38 -5.70
CA CYS A 221 -2.08 -1.40 -6.76
C CYS A 221 -2.72 -1.40 -8.16
N ARG A 222 -3.73 -2.25 -8.39
CA ARG A 222 -4.46 -2.33 -9.66
C ARG A 222 -5.12 -0.99 -10.01
N LEU A 223 -5.81 -0.37 -9.05
CA LEU A 223 -6.45 0.94 -9.27
C LEU A 223 -5.41 2.03 -9.56
N ALA A 224 -4.27 2.04 -8.86
CA ALA A 224 -3.19 3.00 -9.09
C ALA A 224 -2.44 2.80 -10.42
N ALA A 225 -2.49 1.60 -11.00
CA ALA A 225 -1.92 1.32 -12.31
C ALA A 225 -2.72 2.00 -13.43
N MET A 226 -4.04 2.08 -13.29
CA MET A 226 -4.96 2.66 -14.28
C MET A 226 -4.69 4.17 -14.52
N PRO A 227 -4.63 4.64 -15.77
CA PRO A 227 -4.33 6.02 -16.09
C PRO A 227 -5.44 7.00 -15.66
N GLU A 228 -6.71 6.59 -15.70
CA GLU A 228 -7.85 7.41 -15.29
C GLU A 228 -7.98 7.51 -13.76
N LEU A 229 -7.64 6.43 -13.04
CA LEU A 229 -7.83 6.35 -11.59
C LEU A 229 -6.62 6.84 -10.78
N ALA A 230 -5.40 6.73 -11.28
CA ALA A 230 -4.21 7.16 -10.54
C ALA A 230 -4.21 8.66 -10.17
N PRO A 231 -4.60 9.59 -11.07
CA PRO A 231 -4.75 11.00 -10.73
C PRO A 231 -5.82 11.22 -9.66
N LEU A 232 -6.95 10.50 -9.75
CA LEU A 232 -8.05 10.56 -8.77
C LEU A 232 -7.60 10.05 -7.40
N LEU A 233 -6.83 8.96 -7.35
CA LEU A 233 -6.29 8.41 -6.11
C LEU A 233 -5.40 9.43 -5.39
N THR A 234 -4.46 10.06 -6.09
CA THR A 234 -3.56 11.05 -5.48
C THR A 234 -4.23 12.39 -5.17
N ALA A 235 -5.38 12.67 -5.79
CA ALA A 235 -6.20 13.85 -5.51
C ALA A 235 -7.22 13.63 -4.37
N ASN A 236 -7.50 12.38 -4.00
CA ASN A 236 -8.47 12.04 -2.98
C ASN A 236 -8.04 12.62 -1.61
N ALA A 237 -9.02 13.11 -0.83
CA ALA A 237 -8.75 13.73 0.47
C ALA A 237 -8.10 12.77 1.49
N ALA A 238 -8.35 11.46 1.37
CA ALA A 238 -7.73 10.43 2.20
C ALA A 238 -6.33 10.03 1.73
N TRP A 239 -5.83 10.52 0.58
CA TRP A 239 -4.43 10.29 0.17
C TRP A 239 -3.46 10.96 1.16
N SER A 240 -3.69 12.23 1.44
CA SER A 240 -2.95 13.04 2.42
C SER A 240 -3.94 13.87 3.23
N PRO A 241 -4.63 13.25 4.21
CA PRO A 241 -5.68 13.92 4.96
C PRO A 241 -5.10 14.90 5.98
N PRO A 242 -5.85 15.94 6.39
CA PRO A 242 -5.48 16.73 7.55
C PRO A 242 -5.53 15.86 8.82
N TYR A 243 -4.50 16.00 9.67
CA TYR A 243 -4.36 15.25 10.91
C TYR A 243 -3.86 16.15 12.05
N ARG A 244 -4.18 15.78 13.29
CA ARG A 244 -3.69 16.45 14.50
C ARG A 244 -2.46 15.76 15.09
N ASN A 245 -2.33 14.47 14.85
CA ASN A 245 -1.26 13.63 15.40
C ASN A 245 -1.04 12.38 14.52
N GLY A 246 0.01 11.60 14.82
CA GLY A 246 0.39 10.45 13.99
C GLY A 246 -0.67 9.35 13.94
N ARG A 247 -1.39 9.12 15.05
CA ARG A 247 -2.48 8.13 15.09
C ARG A 247 -3.64 8.47 14.18
N GLU A 248 -3.98 9.75 14.08
CA GLU A 248 -5.04 10.21 13.18
C GLU A 248 -4.65 10.04 11.71
N LEU A 249 -3.38 10.29 11.35
CA LEU A 249 -2.88 10.04 10.00
C LEU A 249 -2.99 8.54 9.65
N GLU A 250 -2.56 7.65 10.54
CA GLU A 250 -2.63 6.18 10.33
C GLU A 250 -4.03 5.67 10.01
N LEU A 251 -5.06 6.27 10.62
CA LEU A 251 -6.45 5.83 10.46
C LEU A 251 -7.18 6.51 9.29
N LYS A 252 -6.79 7.75 8.94
CA LYS A 252 -7.46 8.50 7.87
C LYS A 252 -6.79 8.35 6.52
N SER A 253 -5.49 8.07 6.51
CA SER A 253 -4.71 7.97 5.28
C SER A 253 -4.91 6.61 4.61
N ILE A 254 -5.08 6.63 3.28
CA ILE A 254 -5.13 5.41 2.46
C ILE A 254 -3.88 4.57 2.68
N VAL A 255 -2.69 5.17 2.49
CA VAL A 255 -1.41 4.46 2.64
C VAL A 255 -1.09 4.19 4.11
N GLY A 256 -1.47 5.12 5.01
CA GLY A 256 -1.23 4.96 6.44
C GLY A 256 -1.90 3.74 7.05
N ALA A 257 -3.10 3.38 6.58
CA ALA A 257 -3.84 2.21 7.05
C ALA A 257 -3.12 0.88 6.77
N PHE A 258 -2.33 0.81 5.70
CA PHE A 258 -1.48 -0.35 5.40
C PHE A 258 -0.15 -0.29 6.16
N LEU A 259 0.45 0.89 6.27
CA LEU A 259 1.73 1.08 6.96
C LEU A 259 1.65 0.66 8.44
N ARG A 260 0.51 0.78 9.11
CA ARG A 260 0.36 0.34 10.52
C ARG A 260 0.44 -1.18 10.74
N LEU A 261 0.24 -2.01 9.70
CA LEU A 261 0.19 -3.47 9.84
C LEU A 261 1.56 -4.05 10.24
N SER A 262 1.70 -4.54 11.46
CA SER A 262 2.99 -5.01 11.98
C SER A 262 2.79 -6.05 13.08
N PRO A 263 3.79 -6.92 13.34
CA PRO A 263 3.81 -7.71 14.58
C PRO A 263 4.23 -6.88 15.80
N LEU A 264 4.77 -5.66 15.61
CA LEU A 264 5.28 -4.81 16.71
C LEU A 264 4.17 -4.43 17.69
N PRO A 265 4.40 -4.55 19.02
CA PRO A 265 3.35 -4.32 20.01
C PRO A 265 2.73 -2.92 19.93
N ASP A 266 1.39 -2.85 19.99
CA ASP A 266 0.62 -1.61 19.99
C ASP A 266 -0.73 -1.80 20.71
N PHE A 267 -1.33 -0.72 21.20
CA PHE A 267 -2.58 -0.76 21.97
C PHE A 267 -3.78 -1.23 21.14
N TRP A 268 -3.83 -0.91 19.84
CA TRP A 268 -4.95 -1.28 18.98
C TRP A 268 -4.93 -2.76 18.59
N MET A 269 -3.76 -3.42 18.66
CA MET A 269 -3.62 -4.83 18.29
C MET A 269 -4.46 -5.76 19.16
N VAL A 270 -4.83 -5.33 20.37
CA VAL A 270 -5.74 -6.08 21.26
C VAL A 270 -7.09 -6.35 20.57
N SER A 271 -7.53 -5.44 19.69
CA SER A 271 -8.76 -5.57 18.91
C SER A 271 -8.55 -6.18 17.52
N ALA A 272 -7.31 -6.35 17.09
CA ALA A 272 -6.98 -6.81 15.74
C ALA A 272 -7.02 -8.33 15.64
N GLN A 273 -7.64 -8.85 14.59
CA GLN A 273 -7.74 -10.29 14.37
C GLN A 273 -7.09 -10.73 13.04
N PRO A 274 -6.45 -11.91 13.00
CA PRO A 274 -6.16 -12.79 14.12
C PRO A 274 -5.05 -12.23 15.02
N SER A 275 -5.07 -12.52 16.33
CA SER A 275 -4.06 -12.03 17.26
C SER A 275 -2.66 -12.58 16.92
N VAL A 276 -1.68 -11.68 16.74
CA VAL A 276 -0.28 -12.06 16.43
C VAL A 276 0.32 -12.86 17.58
N THR A 277 0.15 -12.38 18.82
CA THR A 277 0.77 -13.03 19.99
C THR A 277 0.18 -14.39 20.28
N GLU A 278 -1.14 -14.56 20.12
CA GLU A 278 -1.81 -15.85 20.34
C GLU A 278 -1.50 -16.85 19.22
N SER A 279 -1.44 -16.37 17.97
CA SER A 279 -1.21 -17.24 16.80
C SER A 279 0.26 -17.67 16.68
N CYS A 280 1.20 -16.74 16.91
CA CYS A 280 2.63 -16.99 16.68
C CYS A 280 3.39 -17.40 17.94
N TYR A 281 2.94 -16.96 19.12
CA TYR A 281 3.67 -17.18 20.38
C TYR A 281 2.73 -17.70 21.50
N PRO A 282 2.01 -18.81 21.27
CA PRO A 282 1.22 -19.43 22.32
C PRO A 282 2.15 -19.92 23.44
N SER A 283 1.84 -19.58 24.69
CA SER A 283 2.59 -20.01 25.88
C SER A 283 4.11 -19.74 25.78
N PRO A 284 4.52 -18.45 25.81
CA PRO A 284 5.88 -18.01 25.49
C PRO A 284 6.96 -18.55 26.44
N SER A 285 6.61 -18.94 27.67
CA SER A 285 7.51 -19.57 28.65
C SER A 285 7.91 -21.00 28.28
N THR A 286 7.10 -21.70 27.51
CA THR A 286 7.36 -23.08 27.05
C THR A 286 7.68 -23.17 25.56
N LEU A 287 7.65 -22.03 24.85
CA LEU A 287 7.87 -21.96 23.41
C LEU A 287 9.28 -22.44 23.05
N SER A 288 9.37 -23.44 22.18
CA SER A 288 10.67 -23.93 21.72
C SER A 288 11.35 -22.91 20.79
N GLN A 289 12.69 -22.88 20.79
CA GLN A 289 13.44 -22.01 19.88
C GLN A 289 13.12 -22.29 18.40
N ARG A 290 12.83 -23.54 18.05
CA ARG A 290 12.45 -23.94 16.69
C ARG A 290 11.13 -23.29 16.27
N ASP A 291 10.12 -23.34 17.14
CA ASP A 291 8.79 -22.79 16.85
C ASP A 291 8.84 -21.26 16.80
N ALA A 292 9.58 -20.63 17.73
CA ALA A 292 9.83 -19.19 17.69
C ALA A 292 10.49 -18.76 16.37
N ASN A 293 11.52 -19.50 15.90
CA ASN A 293 12.17 -19.21 14.63
C ASN A 293 11.23 -19.40 13.43
N ALA A 294 10.36 -20.41 13.46
CA ALA A 294 9.37 -20.63 12.41
C ALA A 294 8.34 -19.49 12.36
N ALA A 295 7.84 -19.06 13.52
CA ALA A 295 6.96 -17.89 13.63
C ALA A 295 7.64 -16.60 13.13
N HIS A 296 8.92 -16.40 13.47
CA HIS A 296 9.71 -15.26 12.96
C HIS A 296 9.82 -15.29 11.43
N ALA A 297 10.12 -16.46 10.84
CA ALA A 297 10.20 -16.60 9.40
C ALA A 297 8.86 -16.28 8.72
N GLN A 298 7.74 -16.77 9.27
CA GLN A 298 6.40 -16.46 8.77
C GLN A 298 6.12 -14.96 8.81
N LEU A 299 6.33 -14.31 9.96
CA LEU A 299 6.08 -12.88 10.12
C LEU A 299 6.95 -12.03 9.19
N ARG A 300 8.23 -12.38 9.03
CA ARG A 300 9.14 -11.69 8.10
C ARG A 300 8.70 -11.82 6.65
N ASN A 301 8.25 -13.00 6.23
CA ASN A 301 7.71 -13.20 4.89
C ASN A 301 6.49 -12.29 4.66
N ILE A 302 5.60 -12.17 5.65
CA ILE A 302 4.41 -11.32 5.53
C ILE A 302 4.77 -9.83 5.52
N ILE A 303 5.72 -9.39 6.35
CA ILE A 303 6.28 -8.03 6.29
C ILE A 303 6.85 -7.76 4.89
N GLY A 304 7.60 -8.71 4.33
CA GLY A 304 8.13 -8.63 2.97
C GLY A 304 7.05 -8.45 1.90
N MET A 305 5.94 -9.20 1.99
CA MET A 305 4.79 -9.04 1.09
C MET A 305 4.14 -7.66 1.21
N LEU A 306 3.96 -7.17 2.44
CA LEU A 306 3.42 -5.82 2.69
C LEU A 306 4.33 -4.74 2.07
N HIS A 307 5.64 -4.81 2.32
CA HIS A 307 6.61 -3.86 1.78
C HIS A 307 6.66 -3.92 0.26
N ALA A 308 6.61 -5.12 -0.34
CA ALA A 308 6.59 -5.31 -1.78
C ALA A 308 5.36 -4.67 -2.44
N GLY A 309 4.16 -4.91 -1.90
CA GLY A 309 2.92 -4.31 -2.43
C GLY A 309 2.89 -2.79 -2.27
N LEU A 310 3.31 -2.25 -1.12
CA LEU A 310 3.42 -0.80 -0.92
C LEU A 310 4.45 -0.17 -1.87
N ASN A 311 5.58 -0.84 -2.07
CA ASN A 311 6.60 -0.39 -3.02
C ASN A 311 6.10 -0.44 -4.48
N GLU A 312 5.33 -1.45 -4.86
CA GLU A 312 4.69 -1.52 -6.18
C GLU A 312 3.75 -0.33 -6.41
N LEU A 313 2.85 -0.08 -5.46
CA LEU A 313 1.94 1.07 -5.46
C LEU A 313 2.71 2.39 -5.65
N LEU A 314 3.69 2.64 -4.77
CA LEU A 314 4.42 3.91 -4.77
C LEU A 314 5.29 4.07 -6.02
N ARG A 315 5.99 3.02 -6.47
CA ARG A 315 6.79 3.08 -7.70
C ARG A 315 5.93 3.29 -8.93
N GLY A 316 4.74 2.67 -9.00
CA GLY A 316 3.78 2.88 -10.08
C GLY A 316 3.39 4.35 -10.21
N LEU A 317 3.16 5.03 -9.08
CA LEU A 317 2.83 6.45 -9.04
C LEU A 317 4.05 7.37 -9.28
N LEU A 318 5.21 7.08 -8.68
CA LEU A 318 6.42 7.89 -8.80
C LEU A 318 7.02 7.91 -10.23
N LYS A 319 6.75 6.87 -11.03
CA LYS A 319 7.09 6.81 -12.46
C LYS A 319 6.31 7.82 -13.29
N LYS A 320 5.08 8.17 -12.87
CA LYS A 320 4.21 9.15 -13.52
C LYS A 320 4.63 10.57 -13.08
N LYS A 321 5.16 11.38 -14.01
CA LYS A 321 5.81 12.68 -13.70
C LYS A 321 4.84 13.64 -12.99
N GLU A 322 3.60 13.66 -13.44
CA GLU A 322 2.50 14.46 -12.94
C GLU A 322 2.05 14.08 -11.52
N LEU A 323 2.30 12.84 -11.08
CA LEU A 323 1.89 12.34 -9.76
C LEU A 323 3.02 12.38 -8.73
N ARG A 324 4.29 12.42 -9.19
CA ARG A 324 5.48 12.33 -8.35
C ARG A 324 5.48 13.30 -7.17
N ALA A 325 5.19 14.58 -7.43
CA ALA A 325 5.20 15.60 -6.38
C ALA A 325 4.17 15.32 -5.27
N ARG A 326 2.96 14.84 -5.63
CA ARG A 326 1.92 14.46 -4.65
C ARG A 326 2.28 13.20 -3.89
N THR A 327 2.91 12.22 -4.55
CA THR A 327 3.36 10.98 -3.89
C THR A 327 4.49 11.26 -2.90
N VAL A 328 5.49 12.06 -3.29
CA VAL A 328 6.58 12.49 -2.39
C VAL A 328 6.02 13.34 -1.24
N GLY A 329 5.09 14.26 -1.51
CA GLY A 329 4.42 15.03 -0.48
C GLY A 329 3.70 14.17 0.55
N MET A 330 2.98 13.13 0.12
CA MET A 330 2.33 12.18 1.03
C MET A 330 3.35 11.40 1.88
N LEU A 331 4.47 10.97 1.29
CA LEU A 331 5.56 10.32 2.05
C LEU A 331 6.17 11.27 3.08
N ALA A 332 6.37 12.54 2.72
CA ALA A 332 6.86 13.55 3.65
C ALA A 332 5.89 13.79 4.82
N GLU A 333 4.58 13.84 4.56
CA GLU A 333 3.57 13.93 5.62
C GLU A 333 3.56 12.68 6.53
N CYS A 334 3.82 11.49 5.98
CA CYS A 334 4.01 10.28 6.79
C CYS A 334 5.24 10.38 7.71
N VAL A 335 6.38 10.88 7.20
CA VAL A 335 7.59 11.09 8.01
C VAL A 335 7.33 12.14 9.09
N LYS A 336 6.68 13.25 8.74
CA LYS A 336 6.34 14.33 9.67
C LYS A 336 5.42 13.87 10.81
N ALA A 337 4.46 13.00 10.52
CA ALA A 337 3.59 12.39 11.53
C ALA A 337 4.35 11.51 12.54
N CYS A 338 5.57 11.06 12.22
CA CYS A 338 6.45 10.35 13.13
C CYS A 338 7.32 11.28 14.00
N HIS A 339 7.37 12.58 13.73
CA HIS A 339 8.40 13.47 14.30
C HIS A 339 8.36 13.54 15.84
N GLY A 340 7.18 13.43 16.47
CA GLY A 340 7.08 13.45 17.92
C GLY A 340 7.70 12.23 18.62
N ARG A 341 8.04 11.18 17.86
CA ARG A 341 8.79 9.99 18.34
C ARG A 341 10.27 10.28 18.63
N SER A 342 10.81 11.41 18.17
CA SER A 342 12.18 11.88 18.49
C SER A 342 12.37 12.19 19.99
N LYS A 343 11.29 12.48 20.71
CA LYS A 343 11.34 12.76 22.15
C LYS A 343 11.82 11.52 22.91
N MET A 344 12.61 11.75 23.96
CA MET A 344 13.08 10.67 24.85
C MET A 344 11.90 9.80 25.34
N ARG A 345 10.83 10.46 25.81
CA ARG A 345 9.54 9.84 26.11
C ARG A 345 8.45 10.54 25.32
N PHE A 346 7.80 9.81 24.43
CA PHE A 346 6.67 10.31 23.65
C PHE A 346 5.38 9.64 24.08
N ASN A 347 4.25 10.25 23.72
CA ASN A 347 2.94 9.69 24.03
C ASN A 347 2.53 8.70 22.93
N GLU A 348 2.60 7.40 23.22
CA GLU A 348 2.24 6.33 22.27
C GLU A 348 0.79 6.43 21.75
N MET A 349 -0.10 7.08 22.49
CA MET A 349 -1.50 7.27 22.09
C MET A 349 -1.71 8.45 21.11
N GLN A 350 -0.69 9.29 20.92
CA GLN A 350 -0.77 10.47 20.04
C GLN A 350 0.21 10.36 18.87
N GLU A 351 1.41 9.84 19.09
CA GLU A 351 2.41 9.69 18.04
C GLU A 351 2.17 8.43 17.20
N ALA A 352 2.73 8.40 15.99
CA ALA A 352 2.60 7.26 15.09
C ALA A 352 3.09 5.94 15.71
N SER A 353 2.46 4.82 15.35
CA SER A 353 2.77 3.47 15.83
C SER A 353 4.18 3.02 15.47
N HIS A 354 4.70 2.02 16.22
CA HIS A 354 5.92 1.31 15.84
C HIS A 354 5.76 0.63 14.48
N GLY A 355 4.60 0.02 14.21
CA GLY A 355 4.32 -0.62 12.93
C GLY A 355 4.39 0.36 11.77
N PHE A 356 3.71 1.49 11.87
CA PHE A 356 3.71 2.55 10.87
C PHE A 356 5.12 3.07 10.59
N ALA A 357 5.86 3.46 11.64
CA ALA A 357 7.20 4.02 11.46
C ALA A 357 8.20 2.99 10.90
N PHE A 358 8.13 1.73 11.34
CA PHE A 358 8.96 0.64 10.83
C PHE A 358 8.71 0.36 9.35
N ASN A 359 7.43 0.23 8.96
CA ASN A 359 7.08 -0.07 7.59
C ASN A 359 7.35 1.12 6.66
N LEU A 360 7.16 2.35 7.13
CA LEU A 360 7.51 3.55 6.38
C LEU A 360 9.00 3.57 6.05
N ALA A 361 9.86 3.30 7.04
CA ALA A 361 11.30 3.19 6.84
C ALA A 361 11.66 2.06 5.87
N GLY A 362 11.04 0.87 6.02
CA GLY A 362 11.27 -0.27 5.13
C GLY A 362 10.91 0.00 3.67
N VAL A 363 9.79 0.69 3.42
CA VAL A 363 9.34 1.05 2.08
C VAL A 363 10.19 2.19 1.48
N LEU A 364 10.59 3.18 2.26
CA LEU A 364 11.50 4.23 1.82
C LEU A 364 12.90 3.68 1.48
N LEU A 365 13.39 2.71 2.25
CA LEU A 365 14.61 1.95 1.91
C LEU A 365 14.47 1.22 0.56
N LEU A 366 13.32 0.57 0.30
CA LEU A 366 13.05 -0.04 -1.00
C LEU A 366 13.08 0.98 -2.14
N LEU A 367 12.54 2.19 -1.93
CA LEU A 367 12.60 3.27 -2.93
C LEU A 367 14.04 3.76 -3.16
N CYS A 368 14.90 3.67 -2.15
CA CYS A 368 16.32 4.02 -2.25
C CYS A 368 17.19 3.01 -3.00
N GLU A 369 16.83 1.71 -3.02
CA GLU A 369 17.63 0.64 -3.63
C GLU A 369 18.29 0.97 -4.98
N PRO A 370 17.61 1.63 -5.96
CA PRO A 370 18.20 1.94 -7.25
C PRO A 370 19.40 2.90 -7.21
N PHE A 371 19.70 3.49 -6.05
CA PHE A 371 20.82 4.40 -5.83
C PHE A 371 21.68 4.06 -4.60
N LEU A 372 21.52 2.86 -4.03
CA LEU A 372 22.39 2.31 -2.99
C LEU A 372 23.49 1.40 -3.57
N ASP A 373 23.95 1.69 -4.79
CA ASP A 373 24.97 0.89 -5.47
C ASP A 373 26.33 0.94 -4.74
N ALA A 374 27.11 -0.15 -4.82
CA ALA A 374 28.40 -0.26 -4.14
C ALA A 374 29.43 0.79 -4.60
N SER A 375 29.32 1.29 -5.83
CA SER A 375 30.14 2.39 -6.34
C SER A 375 29.69 3.77 -5.87
N HIS A 376 28.57 3.86 -5.14
CA HIS A 376 27.96 5.10 -4.68
C HIS A 376 27.79 6.15 -5.81
N SER A 377 27.45 5.68 -7.01
CA SER A 377 27.46 6.44 -8.28
C SER A 377 26.57 7.67 -8.28
N LYS A 378 25.56 7.70 -7.41
CA LYS A 378 24.55 8.77 -7.32
C LYS A 378 24.73 9.67 -6.10
N ARG A 379 25.82 9.55 -5.35
CA ARG A 379 26.08 10.40 -4.17
C ARG A 379 26.06 11.90 -4.49
N ASP A 380 26.48 12.28 -5.70
CA ASP A 380 26.53 13.69 -6.13
C ASP A 380 25.13 14.29 -6.39
N ARG A 381 24.08 13.47 -6.40
CA ARG A 381 22.68 13.92 -6.50
C ARG A 381 22.10 14.41 -5.16
N LEU A 382 22.84 14.23 -4.06
CA LEU A 382 22.43 14.62 -2.72
C LEU A 382 22.78 16.08 -2.47
N ASP A 383 21.76 16.91 -2.28
CA ASP A 383 21.91 18.35 -2.06
C ASP A 383 21.84 18.67 -0.55
N VAL A 384 22.97 19.11 -0.01
CA VAL A 384 23.15 19.53 1.40
C VAL A 384 22.09 20.55 1.83
N SER A 385 21.65 21.44 0.94
CA SER A 385 20.69 22.48 1.28
C SER A 385 19.31 21.97 1.68
N TYR A 386 18.98 20.71 1.35
CA TYR A 386 17.73 20.08 1.75
C TYR A 386 17.53 20.08 3.27
N VAL A 387 18.60 19.86 4.04
CA VAL A 387 18.57 19.79 5.52
C VAL A 387 18.97 21.09 6.21
N LEU A 388 19.27 22.14 5.44
CA LEU A 388 19.56 23.48 5.97
C LEU A 388 18.29 24.28 6.23
N GLY A 389 17.25 24.06 5.41
CA GLY A 389 15.91 24.61 5.60
C GLY A 389 14.88 23.56 6.02
N ASP A 390 13.62 23.96 6.13
CA ASP A 390 12.52 23.05 6.47
C ASP A 390 11.85 22.50 5.20
N ALA A 391 12.63 21.80 4.37
CA ALA A 391 12.13 21.21 3.13
C ALA A 391 10.95 20.26 3.41
N ARG A 392 9.88 20.37 2.60
CA ARG A 392 8.62 19.62 2.80
C ARG A 392 7.98 19.82 4.19
N GLY A 393 8.30 20.89 4.90
CA GLY A 393 7.79 21.18 6.23
C GLY A 393 8.34 20.24 7.32
N LEU A 394 9.44 19.52 7.04
CA LEU A 394 10.18 18.77 8.05
C LEU A 394 11.11 19.72 8.81
N PRO A 395 11.15 19.68 10.15
CA PRO A 395 11.85 20.68 10.96
C PRO A 395 13.36 20.42 11.05
N PHE A 396 14.05 20.22 9.91
CA PHE A 396 15.49 19.98 9.87
C PHE A 396 16.28 21.13 10.52
N SER A 397 15.79 22.36 10.42
CA SER A 397 16.38 23.54 11.07
C SER A 397 16.55 23.38 12.59
N LYS A 398 15.71 22.57 13.23
CA LYS A 398 15.71 22.34 14.69
C LYS A 398 16.62 21.20 15.14
N LEU A 399 17.23 20.47 14.21
CA LEU A 399 18.11 19.36 14.54
C LEU A 399 19.46 19.85 15.04
N THR A 400 20.01 19.16 16.03
CA THR A 400 21.39 19.35 16.48
C THR A 400 22.33 19.04 15.32
N ARG A 401 23.36 19.88 15.13
CA ARG A 401 24.33 19.75 14.03
C ARG A 401 25.62 19.14 14.52
N LEU A 402 26.36 18.46 13.63
CA LEU A 402 27.62 17.78 13.96
C LEU A 402 28.65 18.70 14.64
N ALA A 403 28.82 19.93 14.15
CA ALA A 403 29.84 20.84 14.66
C ALA A 403 29.50 22.32 14.40
N ALA A 404 28.22 22.68 14.47
CA ALA A 404 27.76 24.06 14.30
C ALA A 404 26.69 24.42 15.35
N SER A 405 26.84 25.59 15.95
CA SER A 405 25.82 26.18 16.82
C SER A 405 24.65 26.74 16.01
N THR A 406 23.51 26.96 16.66
CA THR A 406 22.34 27.59 16.02
C THR A 406 22.65 28.98 15.48
N ASP A 407 23.49 29.76 16.17
CA ASP A 407 23.89 31.11 15.74
C ASP A 407 24.82 31.06 14.52
N GLU A 408 25.78 30.12 14.50
CA GLU A 408 26.63 29.88 13.33
C GLU A 408 25.77 29.46 12.13
N MET A 409 24.84 28.53 12.32
CA MET A 409 23.90 28.11 11.28
C MET A 409 23.04 29.27 10.77
N ALA A 410 22.52 30.13 11.65
CA ALA A 410 21.76 31.31 11.26
C ALA A 410 22.61 32.30 10.43
N SER A 411 23.90 32.44 10.76
CA SER A 411 24.83 33.28 9.99
C SER A 411 25.13 32.72 8.60
N TRP A 412 25.05 31.40 8.41
CA TRP A 412 25.26 30.73 7.13
C TRP A 412 24.00 30.64 6.27
N VAL A 413 22.82 30.57 6.92
CA VAL A 413 21.51 30.30 6.30
C VAL A 413 20.68 31.59 6.10
N ASP A 414 21.25 32.79 6.25
CA ASP A 414 20.50 34.06 6.08
C ASP A 414 19.76 34.10 4.72
N VAL A 415 18.44 34.18 4.83
CA VAL A 415 17.40 33.84 3.84
C VAL A 415 17.36 34.81 2.64
N ARG A 416 18.34 35.71 2.50
CA ARG A 416 18.43 36.71 1.41
C ARG A 416 19.49 36.41 0.36
N ASN A 417 20.29 35.35 0.49
CA ASN A 417 21.42 35.12 -0.40
C ASN A 417 21.20 33.99 -1.42
N LEU A 418 20.29 34.22 -2.37
CA LEU A 418 20.38 33.61 -3.71
C LEU A 418 21.82 33.72 -4.25
N ASP A 419 22.47 34.85 -3.96
CA ASP A 419 23.85 35.19 -4.30
C ASP A 419 24.90 34.21 -3.72
N HIS A 420 24.70 33.64 -2.52
CA HIS A 420 25.64 32.64 -1.98
C HIS A 420 25.37 31.24 -2.53
N GLN A 421 24.11 30.90 -2.83
CA GLN A 421 23.78 29.65 -3.50
C GLN A 421 24.31 29.64 -4.94
N GLU A 422 24.25 30.78 -5.65
CA GLU A 422 24.84 30.98 -6.97
C GLU A 422 26.37 31.01 -6.91
N LYS A 423 26.98 31.72 -5.95
CA LYS A 423 28.44 31.68 -5.74
C LYS A 423 28.93 30.27 -5.37
N PHE A 424 28.13 29.50 -4.64
CA PHE A 424 28.44 28.11 -4.27
C PHE A 424 28.36 27.16 -5.48
N LYS A 425 27.30 27.26 -6.29
CA LYS A 425 27.20 26.53 -7.57
C LYS A 425 28.36 26.90 -8.49
N ALA A 426 28.67 28.19 -8.61
CA ALA A 426 29.81 28.67 -9.40
C ALA A 426 31.14 28.13 -8.86
N GLN A 427 31.31 28.01 -7.54
CA GLN A 427 32.51 27.40 -6.94
C GLN A 427 32.58 25.88 -7.18
N GLN A 428 31.46 25.17 -7.16
CA GLN A 428 31.42 23.74 -7.51
C GLN A 428 31.73 23.53 -8.99
N GLU A 429 31.10 24.30 -9.88
CA GLU A 429 31.35 24.25 -11.32
C GLU A 429 32.78 24.64 -11.67
N GLU A 430 33.34 25.66 -11.01
CA GLU A 430 34.74 26.08 -11.21
C GLU A 430 35.72 25.02 -10.68
N ARG A 431 35.42 24.39 -9.54
CA ARG A 431 36.23 23.30 -9.00
C ARG A 431 36.19 22.06 -9.91
N GLU A 432 35.01 21.67 -10.38
CA GLU A 432 34.83 20.55 -11.30
C GLU A 432 35.51 20.83 -12.65
N ARG A 433 35.42 22.06 -13.14
CA ARG A 433 36.13 22.50 -14.34
C ARG A 433 37.64 22.40 -14.17
N ARG A 434 38.20 22.86 -13.05
CA ARG A 434 39.64 22.71 -12.76
C ARG A 434 40.06 21.25 -12.62
N GLU A 435 39.21 20.39 -12.06
CA GLU A 435 39.46 18.95 -11.97
C GLU A 435 39.48 18.29 -13.36
N LEU A 436 38.55 18.64 -14.26
CA LEU A 436 38.49 18.14 -15.64
C LEU A 436 39.65 18.68 -16.50
N GLU A 437 40.01 19.95 -16.34
CA GLU A 437 41.18 20.55 -16.99
C GLU A 437 42.49 19.90 -16.51
N ALA A 438 42.60 19.55 -15.22
CA ALA A 438 43.72 18.79 -14.68
C ALA A 438 43.78 17.33 -15.19
N GLN A 439 42.66 16.77 -15.64
CA GLN A 439 42.57 15.47 -16.31
C GLN A 439 42.86 15.53 -17.82
N GLY A 440 43.25 16.72 -18.33
CA GLY A 440 43.67 16.91 -19.72
C GLY A 440 42.54 17.22 -20.70
N LEU A 441 41.31 17.46 -20.21
CA LEU A 441 40.22 17.96 -21.05
C LEU A 441 40.41 19.46 -21.33
N SER A 442 40.05 19.89 -22.53
CA SER A 442 39.98 21.32 -22.84
C SER A 442 38.85 22.00 -22.06
N ALA A 443 38.96 23.31 -21.87
CA ALA A 443 37.93 24.09 -21.17
C ALA A 443 36.52 23.96 -21.78
N GLU A 444 36.43 23.77 -23.10
CA GLU A 444 35.16 23.57 -23.82
C GLU A 444 34.58 22.17 -23.58
N GLU A 445 35.42 21.13 -23.52
CA GLU A 445 34.99 19.76 -23.21
C GLU A 445 34.56 19.62 -21.74
N ALA A 446 35.30 20.24 -20.81
CA ALA A 446 34.94 20.28 -19.40
C ALA A 446 33.57 20.95 -19.17
N ALA A 447 33.34 22.08 -19.84
CA ALA A 447 32.06 22.79 -19.78
C ALA A 447 30.91 21.96 -20.39
N ALA A 448 31.15 21.23 -21.47
CA ALA A 448 30.15 20.34 -22.08
C ALA A 448 29.78 19.16 -21.17
N VAL A 449 30.74 18.58 -20.44
CA VAL A 449 30.49 17.51 -19.47
C VAL A 449 29.66 18.00 -18.29
N ILE A 450 29.99 19.17 -17.72
CA ILE A 450 29.23 19.80 -16.63
C ILE A 450 27.80 20.12 -17.11
N ALA A 451 27.66 20.72 -18.30
CA ALA A 451 26.37 21.05 -18.88
C ALA A 451 25.51 19.81 -19.16
N ALA A 452 26.09 18.72 -19.68
CA ALA A 452 25.38 17.45 -19.93
C ALA A 452 24.87 16.77 -18.65
N ARG A 453 25.56 16.97 -17.52
CA ARG A 453 25.13 16.49 -16.20
C ARG A 453 23.98 17.33 -15.62
N ALA A 454 24.02 18.64 -15.84
CA ALA A 454 22.98 19.59 -15.40
C ALA A 454 21.69 19.48 -16.24
N SER A 455 21.78 19.16 -17.53
CA SER A 455 20.65 19.11 -18.46
C SER A 455 19.89 17.77 -18.48
N GLY A 456 20.08 16.93 -17.46
CA GLY A 456 19.29 15.71 -17.25
C GLY A 456 17.81 15.93 -16.90
N ASP A 457 17.35 17.17 -16.72
CA ASP A 457 15.92 17.51 -16.60
C ASP A 457 15.66 18.89 -17.22
N GLY A 458 14.74 18.94 -18.17
CA GLY A 458 14.33 20.17 -18.84
C GLY A 458 13.35 20.99 -18.00
N ALA A 459 13.72 22.23 -17.68
CA ALA A 459 12.80 23.31 -17.33
C ALA A 459 13.44 24.67 -17.67
N GLY A 460 12.78 25.43 -18.55
CA GLY A 460 13.15 26.82 -18.87
C GLY A 460 12.76 27.80 -17.75
N PRO A 461 13.27 29.04 -17.75
CA PRO A 461 13.13 29.94 -16.62
C PRO A 461 11.74 30.60 -16.62
N SER A 462 10.99 30.43 -15.54
CA SER A 462 9.80 31.22 -15.24
C SER A 462 10.02 32.02 -13.96
N THR A 463 9.67 33.30 -14.02
CA THR A 463 9.89 34.29 -12.95
C THR A 463 8.64 34.34 -12.05
N GLN A 464 8.72 33.82 -10.82
CA GLN A 464 7.68 33.89 -9.79
C GLN A 464 8.31 34.01 -8.38
N PRO A 465 7.60 34.59 -7.39
CA PRO A 465 8.19 35.05 -6.13
C PRO A 465 8.63 33.87 -5.25
N ALA A 466 9.88 33.94 -4.75
CA ALA A 466 10.52 33.00 -3.81
C ALA A 466 9.98 31.55 -3.89
N ALA A 467 10.14 30.91 -5.05
CA ALA A 467 9.80 29.50 -5.22
C ALA A 467 10.64 28.64 -4.26
N GLU A 468 9.98 27.75 -3.51
CA GLU A 468 10.65 26.68 -2.78
C GLU A 468 11.56 25.94 -3.76
N LYS A 469 12.85 25.82 -3.42
CA LYS A 469 13.83 25.14 -4.27
C LYS A 469 13.35 23.72 -4.58
N GLU A 470 13.22 23.40 -5.86
CA GLU A 470 12.91 22.03 -6.29
C GLU A 470 14.13 21.13 -6.11
N TYR A 471 13.94 19.99 -5.46
CA TYR A 471 14.98 18.99 -5.22
C TYR A 471 14.75 17.77 -6.11
N SER A 472 15.84 17.06 -6.44
CA SER A 472 15.73 15.81 -7.18
C SER A 472 15.04 14.74 -6.35
N PHE A 473 14.30 13.83 -6.99
CA PHE A 473 13.66 12.70 -6.29
C PHE A 473 14.66 11.89 -5.45
N ILE A 474 15.89 11.68 -5.94
CA ILE A 474 16.94 10.95 -5.20
C ILE A 474 17.25 11.68 -3.90
N CYS A 475 17.45 13.00 -3.96
CA CYS A 475 17.72 13.82 -2.80
C CYS A 475 16.57 13.79 -1.79
N GLU A 476 15.33 14.00 -2.25
CA GLU A 476 14.15 13.96 -1.38
C GLU A 476 13.97 12.58 -0.74
N CYS A 477 14.02 11.52 -1.55
CA CYS A 477 13.87 10.16 -1.07
C CYS A 477 14.96 9.79 -0.05
N PHE A 478 16.21 10.19 -0.29
CA PHE A 478 17.32 9.93 0.63
C PHE A 478 17.09 10.57 2.00
N PHE A 479 16.80 11.88 2.06
CA PHE A 479 16.63 12.56 3.35
C PHE A 479 15.30 12.20 4.05
N LEU A 480 14.23 11.91 3.30
CA LEU A 480 13.02 11.32 3.88
C LEU A 480 13.31 9.94 4.50
N THR A 481 14.17 9.15 3.86
CA THR A 481 14.58 7.83 4.36
C THR A 481 15.44 7.96 5.62
N ALA A 482 16.38 8.91 5.66
CA ALA A 482 17.17 9.19 6.86
C ALA A 482 16.29 9.49 8.07
N GLU A 483 15.34 10.44 7.94
CA GLU A 483 14.39 10.77 9.01
C GLU A 483 13.48 9.59 9.39
N ALA A 484 13.00 8.82 8.40
CA ALA A 484 12.18 7.65 8.67
C ALA A 484 12.94 6.56 9.43
N LEU A 485 14.22 6.35 9.13
CA LEU A 485 15.07 5.42 9.87
C LEU A 485 15.30 5.88 11.30
N HIS A 486 15.63 7.17 11.50
CA HIS A 486 15.82 7.77 12.81
C HIS A 486 14.57 7.63 13.70
N LEU A 487 13.41 8.07 13.19
CA LEU A 487 12.13 8.08 13.92
C LEU A 487 11.48 6.69 14.00
N GLY A 488 11.84 5.79 13.09
CA GLY A 488 11.33 4.43 12.98
C GLY A 488 12.31 3.41 13.55
N LEU A 489 13.20 2.90 12.70
CA LEU A 489 14.10 1.78 13.03
C LEU A 489 14.93 2.04 14.29
N ILE A 490 15.61 3.18 14.38
CA ILE A 490 16.49 3.51 15.51
C ILE A 490 15.71 3.67 16.81
N LYS A 491 14.59 4.41 16.76
CA LYS A 491 13.72 4.55 17.93
C LYS A 491 13.18 3.20 18.42
N ILE A 492 12.84 2.29 17.50
CA ILE A 492 12.35 0.94 17.83
C ILE A 492 13.46 0.09 18.44
N ILE A 493 14.70 0.17 17.94
CA ILE A 493 15.88 -0.49 18.55
C ILE A 493 16.08 0.00 19.99
N SER A 494 16.06 1.32 20.20
CA SER A 494 16.19 1.93 21.54
C SER A 494 15.11 1.40 22.50
N MET A 495 13.85 1.36 22.07
CA MET A 495 12.74 0.85 22.88
C MET A 495 12.82 -0.66 23.13
N TYR A 496 13.25 -1.45 22.15
CA TYR A 496 13.54 -2.86 22.35
C TYR A 496 14.59 -3.08 23.44
N ASN A 497 15.67 -2.29 23.43
CA ASN A 497 16.73 -2.36 24.43
C ASN A 497 16.24 -1.99 25.84
N GLU A 498 15.35 -0.99 25.96
CA GLU A 498 14.71 -0.64 27.22
C GLU A 498 13.77 -1.75 27.73
N GLU A 499 12.92 -2.29 26.86
CA GLU A 499 12.01 -3.41 27.15
C GLU A 499 12.78 -4.66 27.61
N MET A 500 13.93 -4.95 26.98
CA MET A 500 14.80 -6.06 27.38
C MET A 500 15.34 -5.90 28.81
N LYS A 501 15.79 -4.70 29.18
CA LYS A 501 16.27 -4.40 30.54
C LYS A 501 15.14 -4.56 31.57
N GLU A 502 13.96 -4.05 31.24
CA GLU A 502 12.77 -4.10 32.08
C GLU A 502 12.22 -5.51 32.25
N ALA A 503 12.22 -6.32 31.19
CA ALA A 503 11.82 -7.73 31.24
C ALA A 503 12.79 -8.55 32.10
N HIS A 504 14.10 -8.30 32.00
CA HIS A 504 15.11 -8.98 32.83
C HIS A 504 14.95 -8.64 34.32
N ARG A 505 14.66 -7.37 34.65
CA ARG A 505 14.36 -6.96 36.03
C ARG A 505 13.14 -7.70 36.58
N ARG A 506 12.03 -7.71 35.84
CA ARG A 506 10.78 -8.38 36.24
C ARG A 506 10.93 -9.90 36.38
N ARG A 507 11.73 -10.53 35.52
CA ARG A 507 12.09 -11.94 35.63
C ARG A 507 12.78 -12.25 36.97
N ARG A 508 13.77 -11.43 37.37
CA ARG A 508 14.44 -11.58 38.67
C ARG A 508 13.49 -11.40 39.86
N GLU A 509 12.56 -10.45 39.76
CA GLU A 509 11.52 -10.26 40.79
C GLU A 509 10.60 -11.48 40.91
N MET A 510 10.21 -12.06 39.78
CA MET A 510 9.39 -13.29 39.72
C MET A 510 10.15 -14.48 40.33
N GLU A 511 11.41 -14.70 39.96
CA GLU A 511 12.25 -15.77 40.52
C GLU A 511 12.42 -15.63 42.04
N ALA A 512 12.65 -14.40 42.53
CA ALA A 512 12.75 -14.12 43.96
C ALA A 512 11.43 -14.34 44.70
N ALA A 513 10.29 -14.01 44.09
CA ALA A 513 8.97 -14.29 44.65
C ALA A 513 8.66 -15.80 44.67
N GLN A 514 9.03 -16.53 43.62
CA GLN A 514 8.88 -17.98 43.52
C GLN A 514 9.69 -18.71 44.60
N ALA A 515 10.94 -18.31 44.83
CA ALA A 515 11.78 -18.88 45.87
C ALA A 515 11.23 -18.67 47.29
N ARG A 516 10.53 -17.54 47.54
CA ARG A 516 9.87 -17.27 48.83
C ARG A 516 8.60 -18.09 49.05
N GLN A 517 8.01 -18.61 47.97
CA GLN A 517 6.75 -19.35 48.01
C GLN A 517 6.96 -20.85 48.22
N GLU A 518 8.19 -21.37 48.18
CA GLU A 518 8.47 -22.78 48.44
C GLU A 518 7.95 -23.19 49.83
N GLY A 519 6.83 -23.95 49.86
CA GLY A 519 6.16 -24.40 51.08
C GLY A 519 4.95 -23.56 51.54
N ALA A 520 4.52 -22.55 50.79
CA ALA A 520 3.38 -21.68 51.09
C ALA A 520 2.17 -21.92 50.14
N PRO A 521 0.94 -21.51 50.51
CA PRO A 521 -0.22 -21.61 49.62
C PRO A 521 -0.08 -20.77 48.33
N PRO A 522 -0.93 -21.03 47.31
CA PRO A 522 -0.91 -20.30 46.04
C PRO A 522 -1.00 -18.78 46.22
N ASP A 523 -0.05 -18.05 45.65
CA ASP A 523 0.05 -16.59 45.73
C ASP A 523 -0.40 -15.96 44.41
N ALA A 524 -1.55 -15.27 44.44
CA ALA A 524 -2.07 -14.54 43.29
C ALA A 524 -1.09 -13.48 42.75
N ARG A 525 -0.20 -12.95 43.60
CA ARG A 525 0.84 -12.01 43.19
C ARG A 525 1.90 -12.68 42.34
N LEU A 526 2.33 -13.89 42.68
CA LEU A 526 3.29 -14.64 41.86
C LEU A 526 2.69 -15.00 40.51
N GLU A 527 1.44 -15.47 40.48
CA GLU A 527 0.75 -15.79 39.22
C GLU A 527 0.62 -14.56 38.31
N ALA A 528 0.31 -13.38 38.89
CA ALA A 528 0.31 -12.12 38.14
C ALA A 528 1.69 -11.76 37.58
N LEU A 529 2.77 -11.99 38.34
CA LEU A 529 4.15 -11.77 37.90
C LEU A 529 4.58 -12.73 36.79
N LYS A 530 4.22 -14.02 36.88
CA LYS A 530 4.45 -15.00 35.81
C LYS A 530 3.75 -14.59 34.53
N ALA A 531 2.46 -14.25 34.61
CA ALA A 531 1.69 -13.77 33.47
C ALA A 531 2.28 -12.48 32.86
N GLN A 532 2.88 -11.61 33.68
CA GLN A 532 3.58 -10.42 33.19
C GLN A 532 4.88 -10.78 32.46
N CYS A 533 5.67 -11.73 32.98
CA CYS A 533 6.88 -12.22 32.30
C CYS A 533 6.56 -12.88 30.96
N ASP A 534 5.45 -13.61 30.87
CA ASP A 534 4.97 -14.19 29.61
C ASP A 534 4.62 -13.09 28.58
N ARG A 535 3.89 -12.05 28.99
CA ARG A 535 3.60 -10.91 28.11
C ARG A 535 4.86 -10.19 27.64
N ASP A 536 5.86 -10.05 28.50
CA ASP A 536 7.15 -9.45 28.12
C ASP A 536 7.90 -10.28 27.10
N MET A 537 7.88 -11.61 27.28
CA MET A 537 8.48 -12.54 26.34
C MET A 537 7.77 -12.47 24.98
N GLN A 538 6.44 -12.38 24.93
CA GLN A 538 5.69 -12.18 23.68
C GLN A 538 6.06 -10.85 23.00
N ARG A 539 6.08 -9.75 23.75
CA ARG A 539 6.48 -8.43 23.23
C ARG A 539 7.88 -8.48 22.63
N ARG A 540 8.83 -9.09 23.34
CA ARG A 540 10.21 -9.30 22.87
C ARG A 540 10.26 -10.06 21.55
N LEU A 541 9.55 -11.18 21.47
CA LEU A 541 9.50 -12.01 20.26
C LEU A 541 8.91 -11.23 19.06
N CYS A 542 7.88 -10.42 19.30
CA CYS A 542 7.32 -9.51 18.29
C CYS A 542 8.34 -8.48 17.77
N PHE A 543 9.12 -7.85 18.67
CA PHE A 543 10.21 -6.96 18.27
C PHE A 543 11.28 -7.70 17.47
N GLU A 544 11.69 -8.89 17.90
CA GLU A 544 12.69 -9.71 17.21
C GLU A 544 12.21 -10.17 15.83
N ALA A 545 10.92 -10.46 15.66
CA ALA A 545 10.37 -10.79 14.35
C ALA A 545 10.53 -9.65 13.35
N ALA A 546 10.23 -8.41 13.76
CA ALA A 546 10.33 -7.23 12.91
C ALA A 546 11.77 -6.73 12.72
N LEU A 547 12.49 -6.43 13.81
CA LEU A 547 13.83 -5.83 13.76
C LEU A 547 14.85 -6.74 13.10
N LEU A 548 14.69 -8.06 13.21
CA LEU A 548 15.60 -9.03 12.60
C LEU A 548 15.12 -9.47 11.20
N THR A 549 14.37 -8.62 10.50
CA THR A 549 14.04 -8.85 9.09
C THR A 549 15.31 -8.62 8.24
N PRO A 550 15.89 -9.66 7.61
CA PRO A 550 17.19 -9.56 6.95
C PRO A 550 17.22 -8.47 5.88
N ASP A 551 16.19 -8.39 5.04
CA ASP A 551 16.19 -7.46 3.92
C ASP A 551 16.16 -6.00 4.37
N VAL A 552 15.40 -5.69 5.43
CA VAL A 552 15.32 -4.33 6.01
C VAL A 552 16.66 -3.92 6.60
N LEU A 553 17.28 -4.78 7.44
CA LEU A 553 18.60 -4.52 8.02
C LEU A 553 19.66 -4.35 6.94
N SER A 554 19.64 -5.22 5.93
CA SER A 554 20.65 -5.21 4.88
C SER A 554 20.55 -3.95 4.00
N ARG A 555 19.32 -3.47 3.73
CA ARG A 555 19.09 -2.19 3.06
C ARG A 555 19.47 -0.99 3.94
N ALA A 556 19.17 -1.04 5.24
CA ALA A 556 19.56 0.01 6.18
C ALA A 556 21.08 0.16 6.24
N LEU A 557 21.83 -0.95 6.31
CA LEU A 557 23.29 -0.93 6.26
C LEU A 557 23.82 -0.34 4.93
N ALA A 558 23.24 -0.73 3.80
CA ALA A 558 23.61 -0.17 2.50
C ALA A 558 23.30 1.34 2.40
N PHE A 559 22.18 1.78 2.97
CA PHE A 559 21.81 3.19 3.08
C PHE A 559 22.82 3.97 3.93
N TYR A 560 23.16 3.45 5.10
CA TYR A 560 24.14 4.09 5.99
C TYR A 560 25.55 4.08 5.42
N ARG A 561 25.93 3.09 4.58
CA ARG A 561 27.19 3.13 3.85
C ARG A 561 27.25 4.29 2.86
N LEU A 562 26.16 4.52 2.12
CA LEU A 562 26.04 5.70 1.25
C LEU A 562 26.10 6.99 2.07
N MET A 563 25.41 7.06 3.22
CA MET A 563 25.48 8.21 4.13
C MET A 563 26.92 8.47 4.60
N ALA A 564 27.63 7.44 5.06
CA ALA A 564 29.02 7.55 5.51
C ALA A 564 29.94 8.04 4.38
N THR A 565 29.83 7.46 3.19
CA THR A 565 30.61 7.86 2.01
C THR A 565 30.32 9.30 1.59
N TRP A 566 29.05 9.71 1.66
CA TRP A 566 28.64 11.08 1.34
C TRP A 566 29.18 12.08 2.38
N LEU A 567 29.03 11.80 3.67
CA LEU A 567 29.58 12.62 4.76
C LEU A 567 31.11 12.72 4.69
N GLN A 568 31.80 11.64 4.35
CA GLN A 568 33.26 11.64 4.13
C GLN A 568 33.65 12.57 2.97
N GLY A 569 32.87 12.55 1.88
CA GLY A 569 33.05 13.46 0.75
C GLY A 569 32.87 14.93 1.16
N LEU A 570 31.89 15.23 2.01
CA LEU A 570 31.66 16.58 2.56
C LEU A 570 32.78 17.02 3.51
N ALA A 571 33.35 16.10 4.29
CA ALA A 571 34.46 16.39 5.19
C ALA A 571 35.77 16.74 4.43
N GLY A 572 35.81 16.52 3.10
CA GLY A 572 36.97 16.79 2.25
C GLY A 572 37.87 15.57 2.02
N GLY A 573 37.44 14.36 2.41
CA GLY A 573 38.20 13.14 2.19
C GLY A 573 38.10 12.65 0.74
N LYS A 574 39.15 12.82 -0.06
CA LYS A 574 39.39 12.05 -1.29
C LYS A 574 40.76 11.36 -1.18
N GLY A 575 40.83 10.22 -0.49
CA GLY A 575 41.99 9.31 -0.50
C GLY A 575 42.62 8.97 0.87
N ASP A 576 43.58 8.03 0.86
CA ASP A 576 44.35 7.52 2.01
C ASP A 576 45.43 8.49 2.55
N GLY A 577 45.45 9.74 2.10
CA GLY A 577 46.54 10.68 2.35
C GLY A 577 46.07 12.05 2.82
N GLU A 578 46.56 12.43 4.02
CA GLU A 578 46.74 13.80 4.54
C GLU A 578 45.51 14.52 5.15
N PRO A 579 45.75 15.42 6.13
CA PRO A 579 44.82 15.65 7.23
C PRO A 579 43.54 16.35 6.76
N LEU A 580 42.42 15.95 7.36
CA LEU A 580 41.14 16.61 7.17
C LEU A 580 41.26 18.13 7.44
N PRO A 581 40.56 18.97 6.67
CA PRO A 581 40.58 20.41 6.86
C PRO A 581 40.20 20.81 8.29
N VAL A 582 40.99 21.72 8.87
CA VAL A 582 40.74 22.30 10.20
C VAL A 582 40.62 23.83 10.04
N PRO A 583 39.44 24.43 10.30
CA PRO A 583 38.19 23.78 10.72
C PRO A 583 37.54 22.96 9.58
N PRO A 584 36.68 21.98 9.91
CA PRO A 584 35.95 21.20 8.91
C PRO A 584 35.02 22.09 8.06
N PRO A 585 34.68 21.67 6.83
CA PRO A 585 33.86 22.47 5.92
C PRO A 585 32.47 22.73 6.51
N ASN A 586 31.89 23.89 6.24
CA ASN A 586 30.61 24.27 6.82
C ASN A 586 29.48 23.32 6.42
N GLU A 587 29.54 22.75 5.21
CA GLU A 587 28.60 21.76 4.70
C GLU A 587 28.59 20.50 5.59
N TYR A 588 29.77 20.03 6.01
CA TYR A 588 29.89 18.91 6.93
C TYR A 588 29.40 19.29 8.33
N ARG A 589 29.85 20.44 8.86
CA ARG A 589 29.50 20.92 10.19
C ARG A 589 27.99 21.11 10.38
N ALA A 590 27.29 21.48 9.30
CA ALA A 590 25.86 21.74 9.26
C ALA A 590 24.98 20.48 9.15
N MET A 591 25.56 19.29 9.02
CA MET A 591 24.75 18.06 8.94
C MET A 591 24.13 17.70 10.29
N PRO A 592 22.91 17.14 10.29
CA PRO A 592 22.30 16.59 11.51
C PRO A 592 23.19 15.57 12.21
N GLU A 593 23.28 15.67 13.54
CA GLU A 593 24.11 14.77 14.37
C GLU A 593 23.66 13.31 14.26
N HIS A 594 22.34 13.09 14.23
CA HIS A 594 21.75 11.76 14.14
C HIS A 594 22.19 10.98 12.88
N PHE A 595 22.64 11.66 11.82
CA PHE A 595 23.18 10.98 10.64
C PHE A 595 24.39 10.10 10.99
N VAL A 596 25.16 10.45 12.02
CA VAL A 596 26.29 9.66 12.51
C VAL A 596 25.88 8.74 13.65
N GLU A 597 25.07 9.23 14.60
CA GLU A 597 24.62 8.43 15.76
C GLU A 597 23.83 7.20 15.33
N ASP A 598 22.93 7.35 14.36
CA ASP A 598 22.09 6.26 13.87
C ASP A 598 22.91 5.14 13.23
N MET A 599 23.98 5.50 12.50
CA MET A 599 24.90 4.51 11.93
C MET A 599 25.55 3.67 13.02
N ALA A 600 26.05 4.33 14.08
CA ALA A 600 26.65 3.65 15.21
C ALA A 600 25.65 2.74 15.93
N GLU A 601 24.42 3.22 16.17
CA GLU A 601 23.39 2.45 16.87
C GLU A 601 23.00 1.18 16.10
N VAL A 602 22.85 1.25 14.76
CA VAL A 602 22.58 0.05 13.95
C VAL A 602 23.74 -0.92 13.99
N LEU A 603 24.99 -0.46 13.89
CA LEU A 603 26.16 -1.33 13.94
C LEU A 603 26.29 -2.01 15.31
N ILE A 604 26.06 -1.28 16.39
CA ILE A 604 26.04 -1.82 17.76
C ILE A 604 24.94 -2.87 17.88
N PHE A 605 23.73 -2.58 17.41
CA PHE A 605 22.61 -3.51 17.44
C PHE A 605 22.90 -4.79 16.67
N VAL A 606 23.34 -4.69 15.41
CA VAL A 606 23.72 -5.85 14.58
C VAL A 606 24.88 -6.62 15.22
N GLY A 607 25.89 -5.92 15.75
CA GLY A 607 27.04 -6.51 16.43
C GLY A 607 26.66 -7.33 17.66
N GLN A 608 25.73 -6.83 18.49
CA GLN A 608 25.20 -7.57 19.65
C GLN A 608 24.44 -8.82 19.24
N LEU A 609 23.87 -8.85 18.05
CA LEU A 609 23.07 -9.94 17.51
C LEU A 609 23.88 -10.94 16.65
N MET A 610 25.19 -10.75 16.52
CA MET A 610 26.10 -11.68 15.82
C MET A 610 26.17 -13.08 16.47
N SER A 611 25.55 -13.28 17.63
CA SER A 611 25.34 -14.61 18.24
C SER A 611 24.30 -15.47 17.48
N TYR A 612 23.46 -14.88 16.62
CA TYR A 612 22.54 -15.61 15.76
C TYR A 612 23.26 -16.05 14.47
N GLY A 613 23.24 -17.35 14.15
CA GLY A 613 24.06 -17.93 13.08
C GLY A 613 23.92 -17.27 11.70
N TRP A 614 22.70 -16.89 11.28
CA TRP A 614 22.46 -16.22 9.99
C TRP A 614 22.85 -14.73 9.99
N LEU A 615 22.81 -14.07 11.16
CA LEU A 615 23.34 -12.71 11.34
C LEU A 615 24.86 -12.69 11.33
N ARG A 616 25.50 -13.81 11.64
CA ARG A 616 26.95 -13.96 11.48
C ARG A 616 27.36 -13.95 10.01
N GLU A 617 26.58 -14.56 9.13
CA GLU A 617 26.81 -14.55 7.66
C GLU A 617 26.48 -13.18 7.06
N LEU A 618 25.30 -12.63 7.37
CA LEU A 618 24.89 -11.28 6.92
C LEU A 618 25.85 -10.20 7.45
N GLY A 619 26.27 -10.33 8.71
CA GLY A 619 27.24 -9.48 9.36
C GLY A 619 28.64 -9.67 8.80
N SER A 620 29.12 -10.89 8.55
CA SER A 620 30.48 -11.08 8.04
C SER A 620 30.68 -10.53 6.64
N GLU A 621 29.72 -10.70 5.73
CA GLU A 621 29.82 -10.17 4.37
C GLU A 621 29.60 -8.65 4.35
N ARG A 622 28.55 -8.16 5.01
CA ARG A 622 28.15 -6.74 4.88
C ARG A 622 28.77 -5.80 5.90
N LEU A 623 29.19 -6.27 7.08
CA LEU A 623 30.06 -5.46 7.96
C LEU A 623 31.46 -5.39 7.39
N GLY A 624 31.93 -6.44 6.71
CA GLY A 624 33.14 -6.39 5.89
C GLY A 624 33.06 -5.26 4.86
N ASP A 625 32.03 -5.29 4.01
CA ASP A 625 31.76 -4.27 2.99
C ASP A 625 31.39 -2.86 3.52
N PHE A 626 31.13 -2.72 4.82
CA PHE A 626 30.87 -1.42 5.46
C PHE A 626 32.15 -0.85 6.09
N MET A 627 33.05 -1.72 6.57
CA MET A 627 34.33 -1.34 7.16
C MET A 627 35.43 -1.17 6.11
N GLU A 628 35.33 -1.84 4.96
CA GLU A 628 36.09 -1.57 3.73
C GLU A 628 35.47 -0.43 2.92
#